data_AF-A0A9E2LGW9-F1
#
_entry.id   AF-A0A9E2LGW9-F1
#
_cell.length_a   1.000
_cell.length_b   1.000
_cell.length_c   1.000
_cell.angle_alpha   90.00
_cell.angle_beta   90.00
_cell.angle_gamma   90.00
#
_symmetry.space_group_name_H-M   'P 1'
#
loop_
_entity.id
_entity.type
_entity.pdbx_description
1 polymer ?
#
loop_
_entity_poly.entity_id
_entity_poly.type
_entity_poly.pdbx_seq_one_letter_code
_entity_poly.pdbx_strand_id
1 'polypeptide(L)'
;MIRVNWLWDTMLDEKEVRKILKDVDHPKFDIYAERLLSRVSDPKMVFSILHEVDFCRKWPTIKRRIQKDQWLKDRVVFWQTIYERTCERLREQGIRIRETQDAKIPPERIKVAHEIRNIRIKLGYTQKEIAKKLGVIQQYISKIENGHENVSVDTLKRIADVFDKRLVIELR
;
A
#
# COMPACT_ATOMS: atom_id res chain seq x y z
N MET A 1 -1.86 -8.38 34.61
CA MET A 1 -1.82 -7.80 33.24
C MET A 1 -2.99 -8.38 32.47
N ILE A 2 -3.98 -7.57 32.10
CA ILE A 2 -5.21 -8.05 31.42
C ILE A 2 -4.82 -8.43 29.99
N ARG A 3 -4.93 -9.72 29.63
CA ARG A 3 -4.77 -10.17 28.23
C ARG A 3 -6.02 -9.75 27.46
N VAL A 4 -5.88 -8.77 26.58
CA VAL A 4 -6.91 -8.47 25.58
C VAL A 4 -6.97 -9.66 24.61
N ASN A 5 -8.07 -10.40 24.59
CA ASN A 5 -8.28 -11.45 23.59
C ASN A 5 -8.67 -10.78 22.25
N TRP A 6 -7.66 -10.35 21.50
CA TRP A 6 -7.85 -9.64 20.22
C TRP A 6 -8.06 -10.59 19.02
N LEU A 7 -8.01 -11.91 19.24
CA LEU A 7 -8.14 -12.99 18.25
C LEU A 7 -9.48 -13.76 18.36
N TRP A 8 -10.48 -13.17 19.01
CA TRP A 8 -11.76 -13.83 19.32
C TRP A 8 -12.56 -14.32 18.11
N ASP A 9 -12.30 -13.79 16.91
CA ASP A 9 -12.95 -14.14 15.63
C ASP A 9 -12.04 -14.96 14.69
N THR A 10 -10.90 -15.45 15.19
CA THR A 10 -9.92 -16.18 14.36
C THR A 10 -9.80 -17.63 14.75
N MET A 11 -9.70 -18.49 13.73
CA MET A 11 -9.44 -19.93 13.92
C MET A 11 -7.97 -20.26 14.23
N LEU A 12 -7.06 -19.28 14.16
CA LEU A 12 -5.63 -19.47 14.48
C LEU A 12 -5.36 -19.14 15.94
N ASP A 13 -4.43 -19.87 16.53
CA ASP A 13 -4.00 -19.61 17.90
C ASP A 13 -3.06 -18.39 17.99
N GLU A 14 -2.89 -17.84 19.20
CA GLU A 14 -2.02 -16.66 19.41
C GLU A 14 -0.55 -16.94 19.07
N LYS A 15 -0.07 -18.19 19.22
CA LYS A 15 1.32 -18.56 18.92
C LYS A 15 1.57 -18.54 17.41
N GLU A 16 0.64 -19.05 16.62
CA GLU A 16 0.67 -19.03 15.15
C GLU A 16 0.64 -17.60 14.63
N VAL A 17 -0.24 -16.77 15.16
CA VAL A 17 -0.31 -15.36 14.77
C VAL A 17 0.99 -14.62 15.13
N ARG A 18 1.58 -14.91 16.30
CA ARG A 18 2.91 -14.38 16.67
C ARG A 18 4.01 -14.82 15.71
N LYS A 19 3.96 -16.05 15.18
CA LYS A 19 4.91 -16.50 14.14
C LYS A 19 4.73 -15.71 12.85
N ILE A 20 3.48 -15.50 12.42
CA ILE A 20 3.15 -14.70 11.24
C ILE A 20 3.68 -13.26 11.38
N LEU A 21 3.46 -12.63 12.54
CA LEU A 21 3.86 -11.23 12.78
C LEU A 21 5.36 -11.04 13.02
N LYS A 22 6.13 -12.12 13.12
CA LYS A 22 7.60 -12.10 13.12
C LYS A 22 8.21 -12.22 11.72
N ASP A 23 7.41 -12.61 10.72
CA ASP A 23 7.85 -12.76 9.34
C ASP A 23 7.17 -11.69 8.47
N VAL A 24 7.90 -10.61 8.21
CA VAL A 24 7.43 -9.42 7.48
C VAL A 24 7.05 -9.70 6.02
N ASP A 25 7.56 -10.80 5.46
CA ASP A 25 7.28 -11.25 4.10
C ASP A 25 6.16 -12.30 4.04
N HIS A 26 5.66 -12.74 5.20
CA HIS A 26 4.57 -13.69 5.27
C HIS A 26 3.30 -13.14 4.58
N PRO A 27 2.63 -13.92 3.70
CA PRO A 27 1.46 -13.44 2.93
C PRO A 27 0.29 -12.92 3.78
N LYS A 28 0.19 -13.39 5.03
CA LYS A 28 -0.84 -12.98 6.00
C LYS A 28 -0.40 -11.90 6.97
N PHE A 29 0.85 -11.40 6.88
CA PHE A 29 1.40 -10.42 7.81
C PHE A 29 0.49 -9.20 7.96
N ASP A 30 0.19 -8.52 6.85
CA ASP A 30 -0.60 -7.29 6.87
C ASP A 30 -2.00 -7.49 7.45
N ILE A 31 -2.59 -8.68 7.26
CA ILE A 31 -3.94 -9.01 7.73
C ILE A 31 -3.95 -9.07 9.26
N TYR A 32 -2.98 -9.78 9.85
CA TYR A 32 -2.91 -9.90 11.30
C TYR A 32 -2.37 -8.63 11.96
N ALA A 33 -1.50 -7.88 11.27
CA ALA A 33 -1.01 -6.60 11.77
C ALA A 33 -2.13 -5.56 11.81
N GLU A 34 -2.96 -5.50 10.76
CA GLU A 34 -4.19 -4.70 10.74
C GLU A 34 -5.10 -5.06 11.92
N ARG A 35 -5.46 -6.34 12.09
CA ARG A 35 -6.31 -6.79 13.21
C ARG A 35 -5.75 -6.42 14.58
N LEU A 36 -4.44 -6.61 14.78
CA LEU A 36 -3.76 -6.28 16.03
C LEU A 36 -3.91 -4.78 16.35
N LEU A 37 -3.59 -3.92 15.39
CA LEU A 37 -3.61 -2.46 15.58
C LEU A 37 -5.03 -1.89 15.63
N SER A 38 -6.00 -2.50 14.94
CA SER A 38 -7.41 -2.12 15.01
C SER A 38 -8.01 -2.35 16.40
N ARG A 39 -7.52 -3.36 17.14
CA ARG A 39 -8.15 -3.86 18.38
C ARG A 39 -7.36 -3.54 19.64
N VAL A 40 -6.05 -3.39 19.54
CA VAL A 40 -5.17 -3.11 20.67
C VAL A 40 -4.70 -1.66 20.57
N SER A 41 -4.64 -0.96 21.72
CA SER A 41 -4.13 0.42 21.81
C SER A 41 -3.01 0.57 22.83
N ASP A 42 -2.48 -0.55 23.32
CA ASP A 42 -1.29 -0.57 24.16
C ASP A 42 -0.05 -0.83 23.28
N PRO A 43 0.82 0.17 23.06
CA PRO A 43 2.04 0.01 22.28
C PRO A 43 2.98 -1.03 22.85
N LYS A 44 3.05 -1.18 24.19
CA LYS A 44 3.93 -2.18 24.82
C LYS A 44 3.48 -3.60 24.47
N MET A 45 2.17 -3.84 24.54
CA MET A 45 1.59 -5.13 24.14
C MET A 45 1.82 -5.40 22.66
N VAL A 46 1.59 -4.43 21.78
CA VAL A 46 1.80 -4.58 20.34
C VAL A 46 3.27 -4.86 20.01
N PHE A 47 4.21 -4.09 20.57
CA PHE A 47 5.63 -4.27 20.30
C PHE A 47 6.24 -5.50 20.97
N SER A 48 5.52 -6.16 21.89
CA SER A 48 5.86 -7.51 22.35
C SER A 48 5.56 -8.61 21.31
N ILE A 49 4.79 -8.28 20.26
CA ILE A 49 4.35 -9.18 19.20
C ILE A 49 4.98 -8.81 17.85
N LEU A 50 4.94 -7.52 17.52
CA LEU A 50 5.35 -6.94 16.24
C LEU A 50 6.62 -6.10 16.45
N HIS A 51 7.70 -6.41 15.72
CA HIS A 51 8.92 -5.63 15.83
C HIS A 51 8.72 -4.18 15.37
N GLU A 52 9.27 -3.21 16.12
CA GLU A 52 9.10 -1.78 15.86
C GLU A 52 9.56 -1.36 14.45
N VAL A 53 10.66 -1.93 13.97
CA VAL A 53 11.17 -1.68 12.63
C VAL A 53 10.18 -2.15 11.56
N ASP A 54 9.58 -3.33 11.74
CA ASP A 54 8.61 -3.90 10.79
C ASP A 54 7.27 -3.16 10.85
N PHE A 55 6.85 -2.73 12.05
CA PHE A 55 5.73 -1.80 12.23
C PHE A 55 5.94 -0.54 11.39
N CYS A 56 7.07 0.14 11.55
CA CYS A 56 7.36 1.35 10.79
C CYS A 56 7.46 1.10 9.27
N ARG A 57 8.10 0.01 8.85
CA ARG A 57 8.19 -0.35 7.42
C ARG A 57 6.83 -0.61 6.78
N LYS A 58 5.90 -1.26 7.49
CA LYS A 58 4.60 -1.70 6.96
C LYS A 58 3.45 -0.75 7.28
N TRP A 59 3.64 0.20 8.19
CA TRP A 59 2.59 1.11 8.64
C TRP A 59 1.83 1.80 7.51
N PRO A 60 2.45 2.34 6.43
CA PRO A 60 1.69 2.95 5.33
C PRO A 60 0.67 1.99 4.70
N THR A 61 1.04 0.72 4.54
CA THR A 61 0.15 -0.31 3.98
C THR A 61 -0.93 -0.73 4.98
N ILE A 62 -0.57 -0.91 6.24
CA ILE A 62 -1.52 -1.29 7.30
C ILE A 62 -2.53 -0.16 7.55
N LYS A 63 -2.06 1.10 7.64
CA LYS A 63 -2.90 2.30 7.76
C LYS A 63 -3.94 2.36 6.66
N ARG A 64 -3.56 2.15 5.39
CA ARG A 64 -4.49 2.10 4.25
C ARG A 64 -5.56 1.01 4.39
N ARG A 65 -5.26 -0.10 5.08
CA ARG A 65 -6.25 -1.16 5.35
C ARG A 65 -7.21 -0.74 6.47
N ILE A 66 -6.70 -0.23 7.59
CA ILE A 66 -7.51 0.21 8.74
C ILE A 66 -8.44 1.37 8.33
N GLN A 67 -7.94 2.32 7.53
CA GLN A 67 -8.68 3.49 7.06
C GLN A 67 -9.93 3.17 6.23
N LYS A 68 -10.07 1.93 5.73
CA LYS A 68 -11.29 1.52 5.01
C LYS A 68 -12.50 1.42 5.95
N ASP A 69 -12.27 1.24 7.25
CA ASP A 69 -13.32 1.25 8.26
C ASP A 69 -13.42 2.64 8.92
N GLN A 70 -14.56 3.30 8.74
CA GLN A 70 -14.80 4.63 9.28
C GLN A 70 -14.81 4.68 10.82
N TRP A 71 -15.10 3.56 11.48
CA TRP A 71 -15.17 3.47 12.95
C TRP A 71 -13.78 3.41 13.60
N LEU A 72 -12.73 3.16 12.80
CA LEU A 72 -11.36 3.03 13.28
C LEU A 72 -10.52 4.31 13.08
N LYS A 73 -11.14 5.45 12.77
CA LYS A 73 -10.43 6.73 12.58
C LYS A 73 -9.55 7.10 13.77
N ASP A 74 -10.06 6.97 14.99
CA ASP A 74 -9.31 7.30 16.21
C ASP A 74 -8.12 6.34 16.41
N ARG A 75 -8.28 5.06 16.04
CA ARG A 75 -7.18 4.08 16.05
C ARG A 75 -6.09 4.46 15.04
N VAL A 76 -6.49 4.90 13.84
CA VAL A 76 -5.54 5.36 12.82
C VAL A 76 -4.75 6.56 13.32
N VAL A 77 -5.42 7.56 13.91
CA VAL A 77 -4.76 8.75 14.46
C VAL A 77 -3.82 8.35 15.60
N PHE A 78 -4.29 7.53 16.54
CA PHE A 78 -3.49 7.04 17.66
C PHE A 78 -2.20 6.34 17.17
N TRP A 79 -2.33 5.35 16.29
CA TRP A 79 -1.20 4.60 15.78
C TRP A 79 -0.31 5.40 14.84
N GLN A 80 -0.84 6.43 14.17
CA GLN A 80 -0.03 7.40 13.42
C GLN A 80 0.92 8.16 14.35
N THR A 81 0.45 8.60 15.52
CA THR A 81 1.31 9.26 16.52
C THR A 81 2.39 8.32 17.05
N ILE A 82 2.04 7.05 17.32
CA ILE A 82 3.02 6.04 17.75
C ILE A 82 4.04 5.76 16.64
N TYR A 83 3.60 5.66 15.39
CA TYR A 83 4.45 5.52 14.22
C TYR A 83 5.48 6.65 14.11
N GLU A 84 5.04 7.90 14.18
CA GLU A 84 5.92 9.07 14.09
C GLU A 84 6.99 9.05 15.18
N ARG A 85 6.59 8.84 16.43
CA ARG A 85 7.51 8.76 17.58
C ARG A 85 8.49 7.60 17.47
N THR A 86 8.03 6.44 17.00
CA THR A 86 8.88 5.24 16.85
C THR A 86 9.89 5.45 15.73
N CYS A 87 9.47 6.01 14.59
CA CYS A 87 10.34 6.37 13.48
C CYS A 87 11.41 7.39 13.90
N GLU A 88 11.04 8.42 14.65
CA GLU A 88 11.97 9.43 15.18
C GLU A 88 13.05 8.79 16.05
N ARG A 89 12.65 8.03 17.08
CA ARG A 89 13.58 7.31 17.95
C ARG A 89 14.50 6.35 17.18
N LEU A 90 13.97 5.60 16.22
CA LEU A 90 14.78 4.68 15.41
C LEU A 90 15.80 5.45 14.54
N ARG A 91 15.44 6.62 14.01
CA ARG A 91 16.38 7.49 13.28
C ARG A 91 17.49 8.02 14.18
N GLU A 92 17.17 8.43 15.40
CA GLU A 92 18.17 8.84 16.41
C GLU A 92 19.15 7.72 16.73
N GLN A 93 18.68 6.47 16.73
CA GLN A 93 19.51 5.27 16.88
C GLN A 93 20.30 4.90 15.61
N GLY A 94 20.23 5.70 14.55
CA GLY A 94 20.91 5.46 13.28
C GLY A 94 20.21 4.42 12.38
N ILE A 95 19.03 3.91 12.76
CA ILE A 95 18.27 2.93 11.99
C ILE A 95 17.51 3.67 10.89
N ARG A 96 17.99 3.52 9.65
CA ARG A 96 17.28 4.05 8.47
C ARG A 96 16.13 3.13 8.09
N ILE A 97 14.92 3.55 8.42
CA ILE A 97 13.70 2.92 7.90
C ILE A 97 13.55 3.40 6.47
N ARG A 98 13.73 2.50 5.49
CA ARG A 98 13.20 2.74 4.15
C ARG A 98 11.70 2.88 4.33
N GLU A 99 11.23 4.12 4.36
CA GLU A 99 9.83 4.39 4.07
C GLU A 99 9.55 3.64 2.78
N THR A 100 8.55 2.76 2.77
CA THR A 100 7.85 2.50 1.52
C THR A 100 7.22 3.82 1.14
N GLN A 101 8.05 4.72 0.60
CA GLN A 101 7.59 5.90 -0.07
C GLN A 101 6.68 5.31 -1.15
N ASP A 102 5.38 5.46 -0.96
CA ASP A 102 4.53 5.82 -2.09
C ASP A 102 5.21 7.09 -2.63
N ALA A 103 6.25 6.91 -3.46
CA ALA A 103 7.14 7.95 -3.93
C ALA A 103 6.24 9.03 -4.46
N LYS A 104 6.16 10.19 -3.76
CA LYS A 104 5.09 11.18 -3.90
C LYS A 104 4.79 11.37 -5.39
N ILE A 105 3.76 10.66 -5.87
CA ILE A 105 3.58 10.49 -7.31
C ILE A 105 3.14 11.86 -7.80
N PRO A 106 3.84 12.46 -8.78
CA PRO A 106 3.44 13.77 -9.29
C PRO A 106 1.94 13.75 -9.68
N PRO A 107 1.14 14.74 -9.26
CA PRO A 107 -0.28 14.80 -9.57
C PRO A 107 -0.57 14.65 -11.07
N GLU A 108 0.33 15.14 -11.92
CA GLU A 108 0.28 15.03 -13.37
C GLU A 108 0.36 13.56 -13.82
N ARG A 109 1.23 12.76 -13.19
CA ARG A 109 1.35 11.33 -13.49
C ARG A 109 0.10 10.56 -13.08
N ILE A 110 -0.50 10.89 -11.93
CA ILE A 110 -1.79 10.31 -11.50
C ILE A 110 -2.90 10.66 -12.50
N LYS A 111 -2.95 11.91 -12.96
CA LYS A 111 -3.94 12.35 -13.95
C LYS A 111 -3.82 11.57 -15.27
N VAL A 112 -2.61 11.42 -15.80
CA VAL A 112 -2.34 10.62 -17.01
C VAL A 112 -2.72 9.15 -16.80
N ALA A 113 -2.36 8.56 -15.66
CA ALA A 113 -2.69 7.19 -15.30
C ALA A 113 -4.21 6.94 -15.28
N HIS A 114 -4.97 7.86 -14.69
CA HIS A 114 -6.42 7.80 -14.67
C HIS A 114 -7.05 7.96 -16.05
N GLU A 115 -6.55 8.86 -16.90
CA GLU A 115 -7.03 8.99 -18.29
C GLU A 115 -6.84 7.70 -19.09
N ILE A 116 -5.66 7.08 -19.02
CA ILE A 116 -5.37 5.80 -19.68
C ILE A 116 -6.35 4.73 -19.21
N ARG A 117 -6.56 4.62 -17.89
CA ARG A 117 -7.48 3.66 -17.29
C ARG A 117 -8.93 3.90 -17.75
N ASN A 118 -9.37 5.16 -17.77
CA ASN A 118 -10.72 5.53 -18.16
C ASN A 118 -10.99 5.20 -19.64
N ILE A 119 -10.05 5.53 -20.53
CA ILE A 119 -10.16 5.18 -21.95
C ILE A 119 -10.20 3.67 -22.12
N ARG A 120 -9.31 2.92 -21.44
CA ARG A 120 -9.31 1.45 -21.50
C ARG A 120 -10.68 0.86 -21.11
N ILE A 121 -11.25 1.33 -20.00
CA ILE A 121 -12.55 0.85 -19.51
C ILE A 121 -13.66 1.21 -20.51
N LYS A 122 -13.67 2.43 -21.06
CA LYS A 122 -14.64 2.85 -22.09
C LYS A 122 -14.57 1.99 -23.35
N LEU A 123 -13.38 1.50 -23.71
CA LEU A 123 -13.17 0.59 -24.83
C LEU A 123 -13.45 -0.88 -24.49
N GLY A 124 -13.81 -1.21 -23.25
CA GLY A 124 -14.14 -2.57 -22.81
C GLY A 124 -12.93 -3.49 -22.63
N TYR A 125 -11.70 -2.97 -22.64
CA TYR A 125 -10.50 -3.79 -22.54
C TYR A 125 -10.13 -4.10 -21.08
N THR A 126 -9.65 -5.32 -20.84
CA THR A 126 -8.91 -5.70 -19.64
C THR A 126 -7.46 -5.21 -19.70
N GLN A 127 -6.80 -5.11 -18.54
CA GLN A 127 -5.36 -4.79 -18.49
C GLN A 127 -4.50 -5.83 -19.22
N LYS A 128 -4.92 -7.11 -19.21
CA LYS A 128 -4.23 -8.21 -19.90
C LYS A 128 -4.29 -8.08 -21.42
N GLU A 129 -5.43 -7.65 -21.96
CA GLU A 129 -5.61 -7.47 -23.41
C GLU A 129 -4.79 -6.31 -23.94
N ILE A 130 -4.77 -5.18 -23.23
CA ILE A 130 -3.90 -4.04 -23.58
C ILE A 130 -2.43 -4.43 -23.47
N ALA A 131 -2.04 -5.13 -22.41
CA ALA A 131 -0.68 -5.62 -22.25
C ALA A 131 -0.25 -6.48 -23.44
N LYS A 132 -1.12 -7.39 -23.90
CA LYS A 132 -0.88 -8.23 -25.08
C LYS A 132 -0.71 -7.39 -26.36
N LYS A 133 -1.58 -6.38 -26.60
CA LYS A 133 -1.48 -5.49 -27.76
C LYS A 133 -0.20 -4.65 -27.76
N LEU A 134 0.30 -4.29 -26.57
CA LEU A 134 1.54 -3.52 -26.39
C LEU A 134 2.80 -4.38 -26.30
N GLY A 135 2.69 -5.71 -26.24
CA GLY A 135 3.83 -6.61 -26.06
C GLY A 135 4.50 -6.48 -24.69
N VAL A 136 3.73 -6.18 -23.64
CA VAL A 136 4.21 -6.01 -22.26
C VAL A 136 3.46 -6.92 -21.29
N ILE A 137 3.93 -7.00 -20.05
CA ILE A 137 3.25 -7.77 -18.99
C ILE A 137 2.08 -6.99 -18.38
N GLN A 138 1.02 -7.67 -17.94
CA GLN A 138 -0.17 -7.03 -17.34
C GLN A 138 0.18 -6.19 -16.09
N GLN A 139 1.17 -6.62 -15.31
CA GLN A 139 1.66 -5.87 -14.14
C GLN A 139 2.21 -4.50 -14.53
N TYR A 140 2.82 -4.36 -15.70
CA TYR A 140 3.33 -3.08 -16.21
C TYR A 140 2.16 -2.13 -16.47
N ILE A 141 1.10 -2.59 -17.15
CA ILE A 141 -0.13 -1.79 -17.35
C ILE A 141 -0.76 -1.39 -16.01
N SER A 142 -0.79 -2.29 -15.03
CA SER A 142 -1.27 -1.98 -13.69
C SER A 142 -0.45 -0.88 -13.01
N LYS A 143 0.89 -0.93 -13.10
CA LYS A 143 1.76 0.14 -12.57
C LYS A 143 1.51 1.47 -13.26
N ILE A 144 1.33 1.48 -14.58
CA ILE A 144 0.99 2.68 -15.35
C ILE A 144 -0.33 3.28 -14.86
N GLU A 145 -1.40 2.48 -14.80
CA GLU A 145 -2.75 2.95 -14.44
C GLU A 145 -2.90 3.37 -12.97
N ASN A 146 -1.94 3.02 -12.13
CA ASN A 146 -1.85 3.47 -10.75
C ASN A 146 -0.77 4.55 -10.54
N GLY A 147 -0.10 5.02 -11.59
CA GLY A 147 0.93 6.07 -11.53
C GLY A 147 2.27 5.66 -10.93
N HIS A 148 2.47 4.36 -10.67
CA HIS A 148 3.72 3.82 -10.13
C HIS A 148 4.81 3.61 -11.20
N GLU A 149 4.47 3.82 -12.48
CA GLU A 149 5.41 3.73 -13.60
C GLU A 149 5.69 5.12 -14.20
N ASN A 150 6.97 5.44 -14.40
CA ASN A 150 7.36 6.66 -15.11
C ASN A 150 7.35 6.42 -16.63
N VAL A 151 6.18 6.56 -17.25
CA VAL A 151 5.99 6.30 -18.68
C VAL A 151 6.67 7.36 -19.56
N SER A 152 7.40 6.91 -20.58
CA SER A 152 7.91 7.80 -21.63
C SER A 152 6.78 8.31 -22.52
N VAL A 153 7.02 9.44 -23.19
CA VAL A 153 6.11 9.97 -24.21
C VAL A 153 5.89 8.95 -25.34
N ASP A 154 6.92 8.20 -25.74
CA ASP A 154 6.80 7.15 -26.76
C ASP A 154 5.87 6.03 -26.31
N THR A 155 5.92 5.66 -25.02
CA THR A 155 5.02 4.64 -24.46
C THR A 155 3.58 5.16 -24.44
N LEU A 156 3.38 6.43 -24.07
CA LEU A 156 2.06 7.08 -24.13
C LEU A 156 1.52 7.12 -25.57
N LYS A 157 2.38 7.37 -26.55
CA LYS A 157 2.02 7.35 -27.97
C LYS A 157 1.56 5.95 -28.41
N ARG A 158 2.33 4.90 -28.07
CA ARG A 158 1.95 3.51 -28.36
C ARG A 158 0.62 3.11 -27.70
N ILE A 159 0.38 3.55 -26.47
CA ILE A 159 -0.90 3.34 -25.77
C ILE A 159 -2.04 4.04 -26.53
N ALA A 160 -1.83 5.29 -26.94
CA ALA A 160 -2.83 6.04 -27.72
C ALA A 160 -3.14 5.35 -29.06
N ASP A 161 -2.13 4.82 -29.74
CA ASP A 161 -2.30 4.06 -31.00
C ASP A 161 -3.13 2.78 -30.79
N VAL A 162 -2.89 2.04 -29.71
CA VAL A 162 -3.69 0.85 -29.35
C VAL A 162 -5.14 1.21 -29.04
N PHE A 163 -5.38 2.40 -28.50
CA PHE A 163 -6.72 2.91 -28.20
C PHE A 163 -7.42 3.59 -29.39
N ASP A 164 -6.76 3.69 -30.55
CA ASP A 164 -7.22 4.52 -31.67
C ASP A 164 -7.54 5.96 -31.21
N LYS A 165 -6.56 6.56 -30.53
CA LYS A 165 -6.59 7.93 -30.00
C LYS A 165 -5.34 8.71 -30.41
N ARG A 166 -5.44 10.03 -30.29
CA ARG A 166 -4.31 10.94 -30.49
C ARG A 166 -3.75 11.39 -29.14
N LEU A 167 -2.44 11.29 -28.96
CA LEU A 167 -1.73 11.89 -27.83
C LEU A 167 -1.61 13.41 -28.05
N VAL A 168 -2.07 14.20 -27.08
CA VAL A 168 -1.94 15.66 -27.05
C VAL A 168 -1.35 16.06 -25.70
N ILE A 169 -0.30 16.88 -25.72
CA ILE A 169 0.35 17.42 -24.51
C ILE A 169 0.30 18.94 -24.62
N GLU A 170 -0.35 19.58 -23.66
CA GLU A 170 -0.48 21.03 -23.56
C GLU A 170 0.14 21.50 -22.25
N LEU A 171 0.96 22.55 -22.33
CA LEU A 171 1.50 23.26 -21.17
C LEU A 171 0.61 24.49 -20.93
N ARG A 172 0.23 24.74 -19.68
CA ARG A 172 -0.62 25.85 -19.27
C ARG A 172 0.10 26.71 -18.25
#